data_AF-A0A7S1NUI4-F1
#
_entry.id   AF-A0A7S1NUI4-F1
#
_cell.length_a   1.000
_cell.length_b   1.000
_cell.length_c   1.000
_cell.angle_alpha   90.00
_cell.angle_beta   90.00
_cell.angle_gamma   90.00
#
_symmetry.space_group_name_H-M   'P 1'
#
loop_
_entity.id
_entity.type
_entity.pdbx_description
1 polymer ?
#
loop_
_entity_poly.entity_id
_entity_poly.type
_entity_poly.pdbx_seq_one_letter_code
_entity_poly.pdbx_strand_id
1 'polypeptide(L)'
;LKSMPQKVLQYRIGVATGRALVGTLGSAEMRKFSAVGPVFRYAQMLAQQAWQYPIPVLLTEDAAKAGEDTLEYMFVDCVYDRNEVLPPVMAAQVCAELTPSEDEWMYQLEQNKQGLRYVALNRAFSDWKS
;
A
#
# COMPACT_ATOMS: atom_id res chain seq x y z
N LEU A 1 25.29 18.28 26.24
CA LEU A 1 25.08 18.34 24.77
C LEU A 1 23.63 17.95 24.49
N LYS A 2 22.74 18.90 24.19
CA LYS A 2 21.38 18.57 23.74
C LYS A 2 21.48 17.98 22.34
N SER A 3 21.11 16.71 22.16
CA SER A 3 21.03 16.08 20.85
C SER A 3 20.05 16.88 19.98
N MET A 4 20.48 17.30 18.80
CA MET A 4 19.56 17.90 17.83
C MET A 4 18.44 16.90 17.50
N PRO A 5 17.18 17.36 17.32
CA PRO A 5 16.11 16.47 16.92
C PRO A 5 16.42 15.89 15.54
N GLN A 6 16.53 14.57 15.46
CA GLN A 6 16.76 13.86 14.22
C GLN A 6 15.51 14.02 13.34
N LYS A 7 15.66 14.68 12.19
CA LYS A 7 14.55 14.92 11.26
C LYS A 7 14.19 13.58 10.61
N VAL A 8 13.06 13.00 11.01
CA VAL A 8 12.56 11.75 10.44
C VAL A 8 12.02 12.03 9.04
N LEU A 9 12.62 11.40 8.03
CA LEU A 9 12.13 11.47 6.66
C LEU A 9 10.88 10.58 6.54
N GLN A 10 9.78 11.19 6.12
CA GLN A 10 8.53 10.47 5.85
C GLN A 10 8.45 10.14 4.37
N TYR A 11 8.15 8.88 4.08
CA TYR A 11 7.97 8.37 2.72
C TYR A 11 6.57 7.82 2.55
N ARG A 12 6.08 7.92 1.31
CA ARG A 12 4.82 7.32 0.86
C ARG A 12 5.09 6.47 -0.36
N ILE A 13 4.51 5.28 -0.39
CA ILE A 13 4.78 4.27 -1.41
C ILE A 13 3.46 3.87 -2.05
N GLY A 14 3.44 3.88 -3.38
CA GLY A 14 2.35 3.34 -4.19
C GLY A 14 2.84 2.14 -4.98
N VAL A 15 2.13 1.01 -4.87
CA VAL A 15 2.48 -0.23 -5.56
C VAL A 15 1.34 -0.61 -6.50
N ALA A 16 1.65 -0.80 -7.78
CA ALA A 16 0.68 -1.24 -8.76
C ALA A 16 1.23 -2.40 -9.58
N THR A 17 0.35 -3.35 -9.88
CA THR A 17 0.64 -4.46 -10.80
C THR A 17 -0.08 -4.21 -12.12
N GLY A 18 0.61 -4.44 -13.24
CA GLY A 18 0.03 -4.22 -14.56
C GLY A 18 1.03 -4.41 -15.69
N ARG A 19 0.55 -4.29 -16.93
CA ARG A 19 1.38 -4.47 -18.13
C ARG A 19 2.26 -3.25 -18.37
N ALA A 20 3.52 -3.50 -18.69
CA ALA A 20 4.48 -2.50 -19.13
C ALA A 20 5.39 -3.06 -20.24
N LEU A 21 5.81 -2.19 -21.15
CA LEU A 21 6.90 -2.44 -22.09
C LEU A 21 8.22 -2.15 -21.39
N VAL A 22 9.13 -3.11 -21.39
CA VAL A 22 10.44 -2.98 -20.76
C VAL A 22 11.51 -3.09 -21.84
N GLY A 23 12.45 -2.16 -21.88
CA GLY A 23 13.54 -2.19 -22.85
C GLY A 23 14.36 -0.92 -22.90
N THR A 24 15.22 -0.84 -23.91
CA THR A 24 16.05 0.33 -24.16
C THR A 24 15.26 1.39 -24.91
N LEU A 25 15.10 2.56 -24.30
CA LEU A 25 14.42 3.72 -24.85
C LEU A 25 15.42 4.84 -25.13
N GLY A 26 15.15 5.64 -26.16
CA GLY A 26 15.89 6.86 -26.45
C GLY A 26 16.31 6.97 -27.90
N SER A 27 17.23 7.88 -28.18
CA SER A 27 17.75 8.16 -29.51
C SER A 27 19.04 7.38 -29.79
N ALA A 28 19.63 7.61 -30.97
CA ALA A 28 20.96 7.10 -31.28
C ALA A 28 22.03 7.66 -30.32
N GLU A 29 21.83 8.87 -29.80
CA GLU A 29 22.79 9.61 -28.96
C GLU A 29 22.61 9.32 -27.47
N MET A 30 21.40 8.94 -27.04
CA MET A 30 21.13 8.62 -25.64
C MET A 30 20.15 7.46 -25.54
N ARG A 31 20.61 6.37 -24.90
CA ARG A 31 19.82 5.17 -24.64
C ARG A 31 19.74 4.91 -23.14
N LYS A 32 18.54 4.63 -22.64
CA LYS A 32 18.27 4.27 -21.23
C LYS A 32 17.41 3.01 -21.17
N PHE A 33 17.82 2.05 -20.36
CA PHE A 33 16.96 0.92 -20.05
C PHE A 33 15.86 1.39 -19.11
N SER A 34 14.60 1.24 -19.52
CA SER A 34 13.45 1.75 -18.77
C SER A 34 12.20 0.92 -19.08
N ALA A 35 11.13 1.20 -18.35
CA ALA A 35 9.83 0.59 -18.54
C ALA A 35 8.76 1.67 -18.75
N VAL A 36 7.79 1.40 -19.63
CA VAL A 36 6.69 2.32 -19.98
C VAL A 36 5.38 1.55 -20.01
N GLY A 37 4.36 2.10 -19.36
CA GLY A 37 3.04 1.50 -19.32
C GLY A 37 2.09 2.27 -18.39
N PRO A 38 0.79 1.99 -18.46
CA PRO A 38 -0.21 2.64 -17.60
C PRO A 38 0.01 2.34 -16.11
N VAL A 39 0.63 1.20 -15.77
CA VAL A 39 0.90 0.79 -14.39
C VAL A 39 1.72 1.83 -13.59
N PHE A 40 2.62 2.57 -14.23
CA PHE A 40 3.42 3.61 -13.57
C PHE A 40 2.56 4.79 -13.11
N ARG A 41 1.51 5.12 -13.87
CA ARG A 41 0.55 6.16 -13.49
C ARG A 41 -0.22 5.75 -12.24
N TYR A 42 -0.67 4.49 -12.16
CA TYR A 42 -1.37 3.98 -10.98
C TYR A 42 -0.48 3.96 -9.75
N ALA A 43 0.77 3.47 -9.86
CA ALA A 43 1.72 3.51 -8.76
C ALA A 43 1.98 4.95 -8.28
N GLN A 44 2.09 5.91 -9.20
CA GLN A 44 2.26 7.32 -8.85
C GLN A 44 1.02 7.91 -8.15
N MET A 45 -0.18 7.61 -8.65
CA MET A 45 -1.44 8.07 -8.04
C MET A 45 -1.58 7.54 -6.61
N LEU A 46 -1.32 6.26 -6.38
CA LEU A 46 -1.34 5.64 -5.06
C LEU A 46 -0.33 6.30 -4.10
N ALA A 47 0.89 6.58 -4.57
CA ALA A 47 1.89 7.26 -3.74
C ALA A 47 1.47 8.68 -3.34
N GLN A 48 0.77 9.39 -4.24
CA GLN A 48 0.23 10.72 -3.94
C GLN A 48 -0.95 10.64 -2.96
N GLN A 49 -1.84 9.66 -3.14
CA GLN A 49 -2.99 9.47 -2.28
C GLN A 49 -2.61 8.99 -0.89
N ALA A 50 -1.51 8.26 -0.74
CA ALA A 50 -1.00 7.81 0.56
C ALA A 50 -0.69 8.95 1.53
N TRP A 51 -0.60 10.21 1.07
CA TRP A 51 -0.52 11.38 1.94
C TRP A 51 -1.86 11.75 2.62
N GLN A 52 -2.98 11.38 2.02
CA GLN A 52 -4.32 11.66 2.53
C GLN A 52 -4.75 10.65 3.59
N TYR A 53 -4.15 9.46 3.57
CA TYR A 53 -4.43 8.40 4.52
C TYR A 53 -3.33 8.34 5.59
N PRO A 54 -3.65 7.87 6.81
CA PRO A 54 -2.64 7.65 7.84
C PRO A 54 -1.63 6.55 7.46
N ILE A 55 -1.91 5.78 6.40
CA ILE A 55 -1.16 4.60 5.98
C ILE A 55 -0.06 4.99 4.96
N PRO A 56 1.19 4.53 5.13
CA PRO A 56 2.31 4.93 4.27
C PRO A 56 2.39 4.19 2.94
N VAL A 57 1.80 3.00 2.84
CA VAL A 57 1.88 2.12 1.66
C VAL A 57 0.48 1.81 1.16
N LEU A 58 0.22 2.16 -0.10
CA LEU A 58 -1.02 1.83 -0.78
C LEU A 58 -0.74 0.96 -1.99
N LEU A 59 -1.61 0.00 -2.25
CA LEU A 59 -1.42 -1.00 -3.29
C LEU A 59 -2.72 -1.19 -4.08
N THR A 60 -2.60 -1.55 -5.36
CA THR A 60 -3.74 -2.12 -6.11
C THR A 60 -4.10 -3.51 -5.57
N GLU A 61 -5.35 -3.93 -5.66
CA GLU A 61 -5.79 -5.28 -5.29
C GLU A 61 -4.95 -6.39 -5.94
N ASP A 62 -4.60 -6.27 -7.23
CA ASP A 62 -3.75 -7.25 -7.92
C ASP A 62 -2.32 -7.31 -7.36
N ALA A 63 -1.84 -6.20 -6.76
CA ALA A 63 -0.55 -6.18 -6.07
C ALA A 63 -0.66 -6.82 -4.68
N ALA A 64 -1.80 -6.67 -4.00
CA ALA A 64 -2.05 -7.35 -2.74
C ALA A 64 -2.14 -8.88 -2.92
N LYS A 65 -2.83 -9.35 -3.97
CA LYS A 65 -2.90 -10.79 -4.33
C LYS A 65 -1.52 -11.42 -4.53
N ALA A 66 -0.55 -10.65 -5.04
CA ALA A 66 0.81 -11.15 -5.24
C ALA A 66 1.58 -11.39 -3.93
N GLY A 67 1.12 -10.85 -2.80
CA GLY A 67 1.74 -10.99 -1.48
C GLY A 67 0.81 -11.54 -0.39
N GLU A 68 -0.35 -12.09 -0.76
CA GLU A 68 -1.40 -12.57 0.16
C GLU A 68 -0.89 -13.62 1.15
N ASP A 69 0.10 -14.43 0.74
CA ASP A 69 0.70 -15.46 1.60
C ASP A 69 1.60 -14.91 2.72
N THR A 70 2.04 -13.64 2.60
CA THR A 70 3.07 -13.06 3.48
C THR A 70 2.54 -11.91 4.33
N LEU A 71 1.48 -11.23 3.86
CA LEU A 71 1.04 -9.96 4.43
C LEU A 71 -0.48 -9.91 4.57
N GLU A 72 -0.95 -9.27 5.65
CA GLU A 72 -2.35 -8.94 5.80
C GLU A 72 -2.66 -7.59 5.14
N TYR A 73 -3.78 -7.56 4.41
CA TYR A 73 -4.22 -6.39 3.67
C TYR A 73 -5.59 -5.93 4.13
N MET A 74 -5.77 -4.61 4.21
CA MET A 74 -7.05 -3.98 4.51
C MET A 74 -7.50 -3.15 3.31
N PHE A 75 -8.75 -3.32 2.88
CA PHE A 75 -9.34 -2.42 1.90
C PHE A 75 -9.48 -1.01 2.47
N VAL A 76 -9.02 0.00 1.74
CA VAL A 76 -9.05 1.40 2.15
C VAL A 76 -10.11 2.17 1.37
N ASP A 77 -10.02 2.17 0.03
CA ASP A 77 -10.86 3.02 -0.81
C ASP A 77 -10.86 2.55 -2.28
N CYS A 78 -11.79 3.10 -3.07
CA CYS A 78 -11.86 2.96 -4.52
C CYS A 78 -11.50 4.29 -5.19
N VAL A 79 -10.41 4.31 -5.94
CA VAL A 79 -9.96 5.52 -6.63
C VAL A 79 -10.36 5.46 -8.08
N TYR A 80 -10.84 6.55 -8.65
CA TYR A 80 -11.21 6.59 -10.07
C TYR A 80 -10.21 7.42 -10.85
N ASP A 81 -9.63 6.82 -11.89
CA ASP A 81 -8.94 7.60 -12.91
C ASP A 81 -9.97 8.09 -13.94
N ARG A 82 -9.85 9.35 -14.38
CA ARG A 82 -10.79 10.00 -15.31
C ARG A 82 -10.89 9.28 -16.66
N ASN A 83 -9.94 8.40 -16.97
CA ASN A 83 -9.77 7.77 -18.26
C ASN A 83 -10.05 6.25 -18.27
N GLU A 84 -10.38 5.63 -17.13
CA GLU A 84 -10.66 4.18 -17.07
C GLU A 84 -11.93 3.84 -16.28
N VAL A 85 -12.53 2.70 -16.65
CA VAL A 85 -13.89 2.26 -16.24
C VAL A 85 -13.90 1.54 -14.88
N LEU A 86 -12.75 1.16 -14.33
CA LEU A 86 -12.66 0.39 -13.10
C LEU A 86 -11.83 1.12 -12.05
N PRO A 87 -12.31 1.23 -10.80
CA PRO A 87 -11.54 1.88 -9.77
C PRO A 87 -10.33 1.00 -9.38
N PRO A 88 -9.10 1.54 -9.32
CA PRO A 88 -8.07 0.96 -8.47
C PRO A 88 -8.60 0.78 -7.05
N VAL A 89 -8.87 -0.48 -6.71
CA VAL A 89 -9.18 -0.96 -5.36
C VAL A 89 -7.89 -0.81 -4.56
N MET A 90 -7.92 0.07 -3.55
CA MET A 90 -6.79 0.31 -2.66
C MET A 90 -6.79 -0.69 -1.52
N ALA A 91 -5.70 -1.45 -1.41
CA ALA A 91 -5.35 -2.17 -0.20
C ALA A 91 -4.23 -1.43 0.53
N ALA A 92 -4.25 -1.52 1.85
CA ALA A 92 -3.18 -1.10 2.74
C ALA A 92 -2.53 -2.34 3.36
N GLN A 93 -1.20 -2.36 3.37
CA GLN A 93 -0.46 -3.34 4.15
C GLN A 93 -0.65 -3.03 5.63
N VAL A 94 -1.22 -3.97 6.38
CA VAL A 94 -1.14 -3.98 7.83
C VAL A 94 0.05 -4.86 8.16
N CYS A 95 1.15 -4.25 8.63
CA CYS A 95 2.32 -4.99 9.09
C CYS A 95 1.99 -5.77 10.38
N ALA A 96 1.26 -6.87 10.25
CA ALA A 96 1.48 -8.03 11.08
C ALA A 96 2.33 -8.97 10.21
N GLU A 97 3.63 -9.08 10.51
CA GLU A 97 4.34 -10.27 10.05
C GLU A 97 3.60 -11.46 10.66
N LEU A 98 3.12 -12.37 9.81
CA LEU A 98 2.65 -13.68 10.25
C LEU A 98 3.87 -14.47 10.74
N THR A 99 4.38 -14.13 11.91
CA THR A 99 5.26 -15.02 12.66
C THR A 99 4.34 -15.93 13.46
N PRO A 100 4.21 -17.22 13.11
CA PRO A 100 3.57 -18.16 14.00
C PRO A 100 4.54 -18.39 15.17
N SER A 101 4.39 -17.61 16.24
CA SER A 101 4.90 -18.07 17.53
C SER A 101 4.00 -19.25 17.94
N GLU A 102 4.59 -20.42 18.21
CA GLU A 102 3.85 -21.66 18.47
C GLU A 102 2.89 -21.56 19.68
N ASP A 103 3.03 -20.51 20.50
CA ASP A 103 2.28 -20.30 21.74
C ASP A 103 1.16 -19.24 21.68
N GLU A 104 0.98 -18.49 20.58
CA GLU A 104 -0.01 -17.38 20.53
C GLU A 104 -1.20 -17.62 19.58
N TRP A 105 -1.26 -18.75 18.87
CA TRP A 105 -2.31 -19.04 17.89
C TRP A 105 -3.73 -19.06 18.47
N MET A 106 -3.89 -19.52 19.72
CA MET A 106 -5.19 -19.56 20.40
C MET A 106 -5.74 -18.16 20.70
N TYR A 107 -4.87 -17.22 21.11
CA TYR A 107 -5.27 -15.84 21.38
C TYR A 107 -5.64 -15.09 20.10
N GLN A 108 -4.94 -15.35 19.00
CA GLN A 108 -5.25 -14.76 17.69
C GLN A 108 -6.62 -15.23 17.15
N LEU A 109 -6.98 -16.51 17.35
CA LEU A 109 -8.28 -17.04 16.96
C LEU A 109 -9.44 -16.41 17.75
N GLU A 110 -9.26 -16.14 19.04
CA GLU A 110 -10.26 -15.46 19.87
C GLU A 110 -10.42 -13.98 19.49
N GLN A 111 -9.33 -13.27 19.21
CA GLN A 111 -9.40 -11.88 18.73
C GLN A 111 -10.03 -11.77 17.33
N ASN A 112 -9.76 -12.73 16.44
CA ASN A 112 -10.39 -12.81 15.12
C ASN A 112 -11.90 -13.12 15.22
N LYS A 113 -12.31 -14.00 16.14
CA LYS A 113 -13.74 -14.28 16.40
C LYS A 113 -14.50 -13.07 16.96
N GLN A 114 -13.82 -12.19 17.70
CA GLN A 114 -14.44 -11.00 18.30
C GLN A 114 -14.37 -9.76 17.40
N GLY A 115 -13.72 -9.82 16.23
CA GLY A 115 -13.57 -8.67 15.32
C GLY A 115 -12.76 -7.50 15.92
N LEU A 116 -12.06 -7.73 17.04
CA LEU A 116 -11.40 -6.68 17.83
C LEU A 116 -10.03 -6.28 17.28
N ARG A 117 -9.51 -7.01 16.28
CA ARG A 117 -8.15 -6.84 15.75
C ARG A 117 -7.90 -5.46 15.11
N TYR A 118 -8.97 -4.75 14.72
CA TYR A 118 -8.89 -3.44 14.06
C TYR A 118 -9.48 -2.27 14.86
N VAL A 119 -9.72 -2.42 16.17
CA VAL A 119 -10.36 -1.36 16.99
C VAL A 119 -9.56 -0.05 17.00
N ALA A 120 -8.23 -0.12 16.96
CA ALA A 120 -7.37 1.06 16.92
C ALA A 120 -7.41 1.80 15.56
N LEU A 121 -7.52 1.07 14.45
CA LEU A 121 -7.63 1.64 13.10
C LEU A 121 -9.04 2.17 12.84
N ASN A 122 -10.09 1.45 13.29
CA ASN A 122 -11.47 1.93 13.23
C ASN A 122 -11.64 3.28 13.93
N ARG A 123 -10.91 3.51 15.04
CA ARG A 123 -10.90 4.81 15.75
C ARG A 123 -10.37 5.95 14.87
N ALA A 124 -9.27 5.72 14.15
CA ALA A 124 -8.68 6.72 13.25
C ALA A 124 -9.59 7.05 12.05
N PHE A 125 -10.42 6.11 11.59
CA PHE A 125 -11.40 6.35 10.53
C PHE A 125 -12.74 6.90 11.02
N SER A 126 -13.12 6.69 12.28
CA SER A 126 -14.31 7.32 12.87
C SER A 126 -14.10 8.82 13.15
N ASP A 127 -12.87 9.22 13.50
CA ASP A 127 -12.53 10.62 13.79
C ASP A 127 -12.40 11.48 12.51
N TRP A 128 -12.36 10.87 11.31
CA TRP A 128 -12.33 11.59 10.03
C TRP A 128 -13.73 12.03 9.56
N LYS A 129 -14.82 11.48 10.11
CA LYS A 129 -16.19 11.86 9.72
C LYS A 129 -16.74 13.11 10.44
N SER A 130 -15.92 13.85 11.19
CA SER A 130 -16.31 15.10 11.86
C SER A 130 -15.88 16.34 11.09
#